data_AF-A0A933KDB9-F1
#
_entry.id   AF-A0A933KDB9-F1
#
_cell.length_a   1.000
_cell.length_b   1.000
_cell.length_c   1.000
_cell.angle_alpha   90.00
_cell.angle_beta   90.00
_cell.angle_gamma   90.00
#
_symmetry.space_group_name_H-M   'P 1'
#
loop_
_entity.id
_entity.type
_entity.pdbx_description
1 polymer ?
#
loop_
_entity_poly.entity_id
_entity_poly.type
_entity_poly.pdbx_seq_one_letter_code
_entity_poly.pdbx_strand_id
1 'polypeptide(L)'
;MSESPGRFVLKVGEIFAIDKGLAKIEEDLRHSRKARISNLRLDLVNRFLGCIESYLSGVEVCCHVSEDTRCLEKQPAKVSTCKSQWYQSFLGEKVNMGEVLLPTALYHVLWTDDKIHRVFGVNDPSYISFLSKKNFMMRLEDEQLFATVYDREAGLSVIKEKAKKASVFRLLVCPPRLVRDLIPQVLKSDYQMILSRRDPLLEKLAEDPDVRFGSDAKIYMVYGGEECNVGSVRLNHELFSIMWREDKVFNVMKYENLIFANYFGRAFDTAWKYSKKAKG
;
A
#
# COMPACT_ATOMS: atom_id res chain seq x y z
N MET A 1 30.78 7.08 10.19
CA MET A 1 30.29 7.42 8.84
C MET A 1 28.93 8.05 9.00
N SER A 2 28.81 9.36 8.81
CA SER A 2 27.51 10.04 8.87
C SER A 2 26.70 9.64 7.65
N GLU A 3 25.50 9.08 7.86
CA GLU A 3 24.55 8.87 6.79
C GLU A 3 24.15 10.24 6.26
N SER A 4 24.60 10.60 5.06
CA SER A 4 23.99 11.70 4.32
C SER A 4 22.50 11.35 4.21
N PRO A 5 21.58 12.18 4.76
CA PRO A 5 20.17 11.98 4.53
C PRO A 5 19.98 11.98 3.02
N GLY A 6 19.25 10.97 2.55
CA GLY A 6 18.93 10.87 1.15
C GLY A 6 18.35 12.20 0.64
N ARG A 7 18.77 12.67 -0.54
CA ARG A 7 18.24 13.89 -1.19
C ARG A 7 16.72 13.84 -1.38
N PHE A 8 16.11 12.65 -1.26
CA PHE A 8 14.66 12.43 -1.25
C PHE A 8 14.27 11.46 -0.12
N VAL A 9 13.22 11.76 0.63
CA VAL A 9 12.68 10.88 1.69
C VAL A 9 11.20 10.72 1.44
N LEU A 10 10.74 9.47 1.23
CA LEU A 10 9.36 9.14 0.92
C LEU A 10 8.83 8.14 1.95
N LYS A 11 7.90 8.61 2.80
CA LYS A 11 7.07 7.75 3.64
C LYS A 11 5.91 7.24 2.79
N VAL A 12 5.88 5.95 2.47
CA VAL A 12 4.80 5.37 1.64
C VAL A 12 3.53 5.09 2.45
N GLY A 13 3.63 5.04 3.78
CA GLY A 13 2.47 4.88 4.66
C GLY A 13 2.86 4.50 6.09
N GLU A 14 1.86 4.06 6.84
CA GLU A 14 1.99 3.59 8.20
C GLU A 14 0.97 2.50 8.50
N ILE A 15 1.41 1.41 9.12
CA ILE A 15 0.54 0.39 9.71
C ILE A 15 0.57 0.59 11.22
N PHE A 16 -0.60 0.89 11.76
CA PHE A 16 -0.78 1.25 13.15
C PHE A 16 -1.11 0.02 14.00
N ALA A 17 -0.78 0.09 15.29
CA ALA A 17 -1.54 -0.66 16.28
C ALA A 17 -3.01 -0.20 16.21
N ILE A 18 -3.98 -1.12 16.33
CA ILE A 18 -5.40 -0.87 16.05
C ILE A 18 -5.90 0.41 16.75
N ASP A 19 -5.76 0.49 18.07
CA ASP A 19 -6.27 1.64 18.84
C ASP A 19 -5.60 2.96 18.46
N LYS A 20 -4.29 2.93 18.20
CA LYS A 20 -3.55 4.12 17.74
C LYS A 20 -4.01 4.55 16.35
N GLY A 21 -4.28 3.61 15.47
CA GLY A 21 -4.79 3.88 14.12
C GLY A 21 -6.18 4.50 14.15
N LEU A 22 -7.09 3.93 14.95
CA LEU A 22 -8.44 4.49 15.13
C LEU A 22 -8.40 5.88 15.76
N ALA A 23 -7.61 6.07 16.81
CA ALA A 23 -7.41 7.39 17.43
C ALA A 23 -6.83 8.41 16.45
N LYS A 24 -5.91 7.98 15.57
CA LYS A 24 -5.34 8.85 14.54
C LYS A 24 -6.36 9.25 13.48
N ILE A 25 -7.23 8.32 13.06
CA ILE A 25 -8.35 8.63 12.16
C ILE A 25 -9.26 9.68 12.79
N GLU A 26 -9.64 9.52 14.05
CA GLU A 26 -10.47 10.49 14.76
C GLU A 26 -9.81 11.86 14.88
N GLU A 27 -8.52 11.90 15.24
CA GLU A 27 -7.75 13.14 15.31
C GLU A 27 -7.79 13.88 13.98
N ASP A 28 -7.49 13.20 12.87
CA ASP A 28 -7.45 13.85 11.56
C ASP A 28 -8.85 14.26 11.08
N LEU A 29 -9.87 13.45 11.40
CA LEU A 29 -11.26 13.79 11.14
C LEU A 29 -11.64 15.09 11.83
N ARG A 30 -11.32 15.28 13.12
CA ARG A 30 -11.61 16.50 13.90
C ARG A 30 -11.04 17.78 13.26
N HIS A 31 -10.00 17.65 12.44
CA HIS A 31 -9.34 18.76 11.76
C HIS A 31 -9.68 18.88 10.26
N SER A 32 -10.53 17.99 9.73
CA SER A 32 -10.82 17.94 8.30
C SER A 32 -12.25 18.32 7.97
N ARG A 33 -12.44 19.46 7.30
CA ARG A 33 -13.77 19.93 6.85
C ARG A 33 -14.42 19.08 5.76
N LYS A 34 -13.67 18.13 5.18
CA LYS A 34 -14.14 17.22 4.14
C LYS A 34 -13.70 15.82 4.50
N ALA A 35 -14.60 14.86 4.39
CA ALA A 35 -14.27 13.45 4.57
C ALA A 35 -15.15 12.60 3.67
N ARG A 36 -14.61 11.49 3.21
CA ARG A 36 -15.39 10.40 2.63
C ARG A 36 -15.13 9.14 3.44
N ILE A 37 -16.19 8.54 3.93
CA ILE A 37 -16.15 7.27 4.66
C ILE A 37 -16.82 6.23 3.77
N SER A 38 -16.10 5.21 3.33
CA SER A 38 -16.62 4.20 2.41
C SER A 38 -16.45 2.79 2.97
N ASN A 39 -17.50 1.98 2.81
CA ASN A 39 -17.50 0.55 3.13
C ASN A 39 -16.94 0.26 4.52
N LEU A 40 -17.35 0.99 5.57
CA LEU A 40 -16.99 0.66 6.96
C LEU A 40 -18.20 0.09 7.69
N ARG A 41 -17.93 -0.76 8.68
CA ARG A 41 -18.93 -1.21 9.65
C ARG A 41 -19.60 -0.02 10.37
N LEU A 42 -20.91 -0.15 10.60
CA LEU A 42 -21.76 0.95 11.06
C LEU A 42 -21.34 1.55 12.42
N ASP A 43 -20.82 0.74 13.34
CA ASP A 43 -20.25 1.19 14.61
C ASP A 43 -19.06 2.13 14.42
N LEU A 44 -18.15 1.83 13.49
CA LEU A 44 -17.04 2.73 13.16
C LEU A 44 -17.52 4.00 12.45
N VAL A 45 -18.49 3.88 11.54
CA VAL A 45 -19.10 5.04 10.88
C VAL A 45 -19.68 5.99 11.93
N ASN A 46 -20.52 5.49 12.85
CA ASN A 46 -21.11 6.30 13.91
C ASN A 46 -20.05 6.93 14.82
N ARG A 47 -19.03 6.16 15.22
CA ARG A 47 -17.89 6.67 16.00
C ARG A 47 -17.19 7.84 15.31
N PHE A 48 -16.95 7.73 14.00
CA PHE A 48 -16.26 8.75 13.22
C PHE A 48 -17.14 9.97 12.92
N LEU A 49 -18.44 9.78 12.67
CA LEU A 49 -19.39 10.88 12.52
C LEU A 49 -19.50 11.72 13.79
N GLY A 50 -19.46 11.10 14.97
CA GLY A 50 -19.41 11.81 16.24
C GLY A 50 -18.17 12.71 16.43
N CYS A 51 -17.10 12.49 15.66
CA CYS A 51 -15.92 13.35 15.71
C CYS A 51 -16.04 14.64 14.87
N ILE A 52 -17.04 14.73 13.99
CA ILE A 52 -17.14 15.74 12.93
C ILE A 52 -18.51 16.44 12.89
N GLU A 53 -19.25 16.40 14.00
CA GLU A 53 -20.62 16.92 14.11
C GLU A 53 -20.79 18.36 13.59
N SER A 54 -19.77 19.20 13.75
CA SER A 54 -19.80 20.62 13.36
C SER A 54 -19.69 20.89 11.85
N TYR A 55 -19.36 19.90 11.02
CA TYR A 55 -19.21 20.08 9.56
C TYR A 55 -19.63 18.85 8.75
N LEU A 56 -20.65 18.14 9.23
CA LEU A 56 -21.22 16.97 8.55
C LEU A 56 -21.67 17.24 7.10
N SER A 57 -22.00 18.48 6.74
CA SER A 57 -22.34 18.85 5.36
C SER A 57 -21.19 18.68 4.36
N GLY A 58 -19.94 18.62 4.83
CA GLY A 58 -18.75 18.31 4.02
C GLY A 58 -18.39 16.83 3.96
N VAL A 59 -19.22 15.96 4.55
CA VAL A 59 -18.95 14.53 4.72
C VAL A 59 -19.82 13.71 3.77
N GLU A 60 -19.18 12.79 3.05
CA GLU A 60 -19.85 11.76 2.26
C GLU A 60 -19.69 10.40 2.96
N VAL A 61 -20.79 9.67 3.10
CA VAL A 61 -20.79 8.30 3.62
C VAL A 61 -21.34 7.36 2.56
N CYS A 62 -20.57 6.32 2.26
CA CYS A 62 -20.92 5.29 1.29
C CYS A 62 -20.99 3.93 1.98
N CYS A 63 -22.20 3.44 2.23
CA CYS A 63 -22.45 2.15 2.87
C CYS A 63 -22.62 1.06 1.80
N HIS A 64 -22.19 -0.17 2.09
CA HIS A 64 -22.44 -1.29 1.18
C HIS A 64 -23.86 -1.86 1.34
N VAL A 65 -24.33 -1.94 2.58
CA VAL A 65 -25.63 -2.52 2.93
C VAL A 65 -26.69 -1.43 2.95
N SER A 66 -27.85 -1.70 2.35
CA SER A 66 -28.94 -0.71 2.21
C SER A 66 -29.56 -0.33 3.56
N GLU A 67 -29.57 -1.26 4.50
CA GLU A 67 -30.03 -1.11 5.87
C GLU A 67 -29.17 -0.11 6.64
N ASP A 68 -27.84 -0.17 6.47
CA ASP A 68 -26.92 0.80 7.07
C ASP A 68 -27.15 2.22 6.54
N THR A 69 -27.42 2.35 5.23
CA THR A 69 -27.80 3.63 4.61
C THR A 69 -29.04 4.20 5.30
N ARG A 70 -30.09 3.40 5.51
CA ARG A 70 -31.33 3.82 6.20
C ARG A 70 -31.08 4.27 7.64
N CYS A 71 -30.19 3.60 8.36
CA CYS A 71 -29.81 4.00 9.72
C CYS A 71 -29.16 5.40 9.75
N LEU A 72 -28.55 5.83 8.65
CA LEU A 72 -27.83 7.10 8.55
C LEU A 72 -28.60 8.19 7.80
N GLU A 73 -29.77 7.91 7.22
CA GLU A 73 -30.57 8.86 6.41
C GLU A 73 -30.92 10.15 7.15
N LYS A 74 -31.01 10.12 8.48
CA LYS A 74 -31.31 11.30 9.31
C LYS A 74 -30.09 12.14 9.65
N GLN A 75 -28.88 11.68 9.31
CA GLN A 75 -27.65 12.43 9.54
C GLN A 75 -27.50 13.53 8.49
N PRO A 76 -26.95 14.71 8.86
CA PRO A 76 -26.70 15.79 7.90
C PRO A 76 -25.55 15.51 6.90
N ALA A 77 -24.91 14.34 6.97
CA ALA A 77 -23.96 13.87 5.98
C ALA A 77 -24.67 13.40 4.70
N LYS A 78 -23.97 13.49 3.56
CA LYS A 78 -24.48 12.93 2.30
C LYS A 78 -24.27 11.41 2.32
N VAL A 79 -25.35 10.66 2.53
CA VAL A 79 -25.32 9.19 2.57
C VAL A 79 -25.72 8.60 1.22
N SER A 80 -25.01 7.55 0.80
CA SER A 80 -25.33 6.78 -0.41
C SER A 80 -24.94 5.33 -0.24
N THR A 81 -25.47 4.46 -1.11
CA THR A 81 -25.09 3.04 -1.16
C THR A 81 -24.03 2.82 -2.24
N CYS A 82 -22.96 2.10 -1.92
CA CYS A 82 -21.97 1.64 -2.88
C CYS A 82 -22.18 0.16 -3.24
N LYS A 83 -22.23 -0.14 -4.54
CA LYS A 83 -22.40 -1.53 -5.01
C LYS A 83 -21.16 -2.42 -4.78
N SER A 84 -19.97 -1.82 -4.75
CA SER A 84 -18.73 -2.58 -4.68
C SER A 84 -18.35 -2.88 -3.24
N GLN A 85 -18.10 -4.15 -2.92
CA GLN A 85 -17.56 -4.59 -1.64
C GLN A 85 -16.08 -4.91 -1.78
N TRP A 86 -15.26 -4.34 -0.91
CA TRP A 86 -13.81 -4.48 -0.97
C TRP A 86 -13.34 -5.42 0.13
N TYR A 87 -12.43 -6.32 -0.22
CA TYR A 87 -11.81 -7.23 0.73
C TYR A 87 -10.33 -7.42 0.44
N GLN A 88 -9.62 -7.94 1.43
CA GLN A 88 -8.27 -8.46 1.29
C GLN A 88 -8.25 -9.93 1.71
N SER A 89 -7.35 -10.71 1.12
CA SER A 89 -6.93 -11.97 1.74
C SER A 89 -5.80 -11.63 2.71
N PHE A 90 -6.08 -11.71 4.00
CA PHE A 90 -5.15 -11.36 5.07
C PHE A 90 -4.70 -12.63 5.79
N LEU A 91 -3.46 -13.05 5.55
CA LEU A 91 -2.88 -14.28 6.14
C LEU A 91 -3.76 -15.52 5.87
N GLY A 92 -4.38 -15.59 4.69
CA GLY A 92 -5.26 -16.68 4.27
C GLY A 92 -6.75 -16.49 4.61
N GLU A 93 -7.11 -15.46 5.37
CA GLU A 93 -8.49 -15.14 5.73
C GLU A 93 -9.07 -14.03 4.84
N LYS A 94 -10.32 -14.17 4.37
CA LYS A 94 -11.01 -13.07 3.67
C LYS A 94 -11.49 -12.05 4.70
N VAL A 95 -10.95 -10.83 4.63
CA VAL A 95 -11.32 -9.73 5.53
C VAL A 95 -11.94 -8.58 4.74
N ASN A 96 -12.98 -7.95 5.28
CA ASN A 96 -13.56 -6.75 4.70
C ASN A 96 -12.58 -5.59 4.77
N MET A 97 -12.68 -4.67 3.80
CA MET A 97 -11.84 -3.49 3.71
C MET A 97 -12.69 -2.25 3.48
N GLY A 98 -12.43 -1.21 4.27
CA GLY A 98 -13.12 0.06 4.22
C GLY A 98 -12.15 1.20 4.39
N GLU A 99 -12.59 2.40 4.09
CA GLU A 99 -11.72 3.55 3.98
C GLU A 99 -12.28 4.82 4.62
N VAL A 100 -11.36 5.66 5.09
CA VAL A 100 -11.61 7.06 5.43
C VAL A 100 -10.65 7.90 4.60
N LEU A 101 -11.19 8.59 3.60
CA LEU A 101 -10.45 9.49 2.72
C LEU A 101 -10.65 10.94 3.18
N LEU A 102 -9.53 11.59 3.47
CA LEU A 102 -9.41 13.00 3.81
C LEU A 102 -8.60 13.72 2.72
N PRO A 103 -8.60 15.06 2.67
CA PRO A 103 -7.77 15.81 1.72
C PRO A 103 -6.26 15.53 1.85
N THR A 104 -5.81 15.16 3.05
CA THR A 104 -4.39 15.01 3.41
C THR A 104 -4.00 13.59 3.82
N ALA A 105 -4.97 12.70 3.99
CA ALA A 105 -4.72 11.33 4.43
C ALA A 105 -5.76 10.37 3.86
N LEU A 106 -5.37 9.12 3.71
CA LEU A 106 -6.26 8.00 3.46
C LEU A 106 -5.98 6.94 4.51
N TYR A 107 -7.04 6.42 5.10
CA TYR A 107 -6.98 5.29 6.01
C TYR A 107 -7.73 4.10 5.43
N HIS A 108 -7.15 2.92 5.56
CA HIS A 108 -7.82 1.64 5.34
C HIS A 108 -7.98 0.92 6.68
N VAL A 109 -9.17 0.39 6.91
CA VAL A 109 -9.48 -0.47 8.05
C VAL A 109 -9.87 -1.84 7.50
N LEU A 110 -9.27 -2.89 8.05
CA LEU A 110 -9.51 -4.27 7.67
C LEU A 110 -10.16 -5.00 8.84
N TRP A 111 -11.30 -5.66 8.63
CA TRP A 111 -12.03 -6.34 9.71
C TRP A 111 -12.74 -7.61 9.23
N THR A 112 -13.00 -8.48 10.20
CA THR A 112 -14.02 -9.53 10.18
C THR A 112 -15.12 -9.14 11.15
N ASP A 113 -16.21 -9.90 11.21
CA ASP A 113 -17.38 -9.53 12.03
C ASP A 113 -17.02 -9.35 13.52
N ASP A 114 -16.03 -10.07 14.01
CA ASP A 114 -15.58 -10.10 15.40
C ASP A 114 -14.43 -9.12 15.73
N LYS A 115 -13.58 -8.73 14.77
CA LYS A 115 -12.36 -7.96 15.07
C LYS A 115 -11.83 -7.13 13.91
N ILE A 116 -11.07 -6.09 14.26
CA ILE A 116 -10.26 -5.33 13.32
C ILE A 116 -8.87 -5.97 13.25
N HIS A 117 -8.44 -6.34 12.05
CA HIS A 117 -7.15 -6.98 11.78
C HIS A 117 -6.03 -5.98 11.58
N ARG A 118 -6.31 -4.85 10.92
CA ARG A 118 -5.29 -3.87 10.56
C ARG A 118 -5.90 -2.49 10.31
N VAL A 119 -5.18 -1.46 10.74
CA VAL A 119 -5.39 -0.07 10.32
C VAL A 119 -4.12 0.40 9.60
N PHE A 120 -4.29 0.92 8.39
CA PHE A 120 -3.21 1.40 7.53
C PHE A 120 -3.52 2.82 7.07
N GLY A 121 -2.53 3.70 7.08
CA GLY A 121 -2.67 5.09 6.64
C GLY A 121 -1.64 5.48 5.60
N VAL A 122 -2.04 6.33 4.66
CA VAL A 122 -1.18 6.95 3.64
C VAL A 122 -1.41 8.44 3.65
N ASN A 123 -0.34 9.21 3.59
CA ASN A 123 -0.35 10.67 3.52
C ASN A 123 0.40 11.21 2.29
N ASP A 124 0.69 10.34 1.30
CA ASP A 124 1.27 10.75 0.02
C ASP A 124 0.24 11.54 -0.82
N PRO A 125 0.48 12.83 -1.12
CA PRO A 125 -0.48 13.65 -1.86
C PRO A 125 -0.76 13.17 -3.28
N SER A 126 0.22 12.53 -3.94
CA SER A 126 0.06 11.99 -5.30
C SER A 126 -0.86 10.78 -5.28
N TYR A 127 -0.74 9.92 -4.27
CA TYR A 127 -1.61 8.76 -4.07
C TYR A 127 -3.03 9.17 -3.68
N ILE A 128 -3.17 10.13 -2.76
CA ILE A 128 -4.47 10.70 -2.37
C ILE A 128 -5.13 11.39 -3.57
N SER A 129 -4.37 12.15 -4.37
CA SER A 129 -4.88 12.78 -5.60
C SER A 129 -5.33 11.74 -6.62
N PHE A 130 -4.56 10.65 -6.76
CA PHE A 130 -4.91 9.55 -7.65
C PHE A 130 -6.24 8.90 -7.27
N LEU A 131 -6.49 8.65 -5.98
CA LEU A 131 -7.72 8.03 -5.50
C LEU A 131 -8.92 8.97 -5.53
N SER A 132 -8.75 10.23 -5.12
CA SER A 132 -9.82 11.24 -5.10
C SER A 132 -10.35 11.57 -6.50
N LYS A 133 -9.48 11.67 -7.50
CA LYS A 133 -9.87 11.97 -8.89
C LYS A 133 -10.67 10.85 -9.55
N LYS A 134 -10.50 9.62 -9.07
CA LYS A 134 -10.90 8.46 -9.86
C LYS A 134 -12.34 8.01 -9.63
N ASN A 135 -13.04 8.40 -8.55
CA ASN A 135 -14.40 7.90 -8.21
C ASN A 135 -14.55 6.37 -8.43
N PHE A 136 -13.43 5.64 -8.40
CA PHE A 136 -13.24 4.44 -9.22
C PHE A 136 -13.71 3.20 -8.48
N MET A 137 -13.56 3.23 -7.16
CA MET A 137 -13.96 2.12 -6.31
C MET A 137 -15.47 1.92 -6.24
N MET A 138 -16.25 2.88 -6.75
CA MET A 138 -17.71 2.88 -6.70
C MET A 138 -18.39 2.50 -8.03
N ARG A 139 -17.63 2.17 -9.08
CA ARG A 139 -18.18 1.87 -10.43
C ARG A 139 -18.03 0.42 -10.88
N LEU A 140 -17.34 -0.41 -10.09
CA LEU A 140 -17.24 -1.83 -10.37
C LEU A 140 -18.43 -2.52 -9.71
N GLU A 141 -19.18 -3.29 -10.48
CA GLU A 141 -20.15 -4.23 -9.93
C GLU A 141 -19.36 -5.36 -9.27
N ASP A 142 -19.89 -5.90 -8.18
CA ASP A 142 -19.36 -7.05 -7.44
C ASP A 142 -18.24 -6.80 -6.39
N GLU A 143 -17.97 -7.92 -5.73
CA GLU A 143 -16.89 -8.20 -4.81
C GLU A 143 -15.50 -7.97 -5.45
N GLN A 144 -14.65 -7.14 -4.81
CA GLN A 144 -13.32 -6.78 -5.28
C GLN A 144 -12.22 -7.19 -4.28
N LEU A 145 -11.31 -8.06 -4.73
CA LEU A 145 -10.09 -8.38 -4.01
C LEU A 145 -9.05 -7.28 -4.25
N PHE A 146 -8.74 -6.50 -3.21
CA PHE A 146 -7.75 -5.42 -3.27
C PHE A 146 -6.32 -5.97 -3.31
N ALA A 147 -5.98 -6.79 -2.32
CA ALA A 147 -4.65 -7.35 -2.14
C ALA A 147 -4.70 -8.65 -1.34
N THR A 148 -3.63 -9.44 -1.50
CA THR A 148 -3.33 -10.60 -0.65
C THR A 148 -2.11 -10.27 0.20
N VAL A 149 -2.27 -10.28 1.52
CA VAL A 149 -1.20 -10.14 2.51
C VAL A 149 -0.81 -11.54 2.99
N TYR A 150 0.46 -11.88 2.80
CA TYR A 150 1.02 -13.16 3.22
C TYR A 150 1.80 -13.01 4.52
N ASP A 151 1.95 -14.12 5.24
CA ASP A 151 3.08 -14.25 6.16
C ASP A 151 4.39 -14.25 5.37
N ARG A 152 5.50 -14.09 6.09
CA ARG A 152 6.84 -13.98 5.52
C ARG A 152 7.19 -15.16 4.60
N GLU A 153 7.05 -16.39 5.08
CA GLU A 153 7.55 -17.57 4.37
C GLU A 153 6.64 -17.90 3.17
N ALA A 154 5.32 -17.85 3.37
CA ALA A 154 4.37 -18.01 2.28
C ALA A 154 4.58 -16.96 1.19
N GLY A 155 4.72 -15.68 1.57
CA GLY A 155 4.91 -14.59 0.62
C GLY A 155 6.18 -14.73 -0.22
N LEU A 156 7.31 -15.07 0.42
CA LEU A 156 8.57 -15.31 -0.27
C LEU A 156 8.49 -16.54 -1.18
N SER A 157 7.81 -17.60 -0.74
CA SER A 157 7.59 -18.80 -1.56
C SER A 157 6.77 -18.49 -2.80
N VAL A 158 5.67 -17.73 -2.67
CA VAL A 158 4.84 -17.33 -3.81
C VAL A 158 5.65 -16.51 -4.81
N ILE A 159 6.46 -15.54 -4.35
CA ILE A 159 7.34 -14.75 -5.23
C ILE A 159 8.29 -15.66 -6.01
N LYS A 160 8.96 -16.61 -5.34
CA LYS A 160 9.91 -17.54 -5.98
C LYS A 160 9.22 -18.44 -7.01
N GLU A 161 8.06 -18.98 -6.69
CA GLU A 161 7.28 -19.80 -7.62
C GLU A 161 6.85 -19.02 -8.87
N LYS A 162 6.41 -17.78 -8.69
CA LYS A 162 6.04 -16.89 -9.81
C LYS A 162 7.25 -16.49 -10.65
N ALA A 163 8.39 -16.23 -10.00
CA ALA A 163 9.63 -15.86 -10.68
C ALA A 163 10.12 -16.95 -11.64
N LYS A 164 9.93 -18.24 -11.31
CA LYS A 164 10.30 -19.36 -12.20
C LYS A 164 9.62 -19.29 -13.58
N LYS A 165 8.48 -18.63 -13.70
CA LYS A 165 7.66 -18.54 -14.91
C LYS A 165 7.62 -17.13 -15.50
N ALA A 166 8.29 -16.17 -14.87
CA ALA A 166 8.25 -14.78 -15.28
C ALA A 166 9.23 -14.53 -16.44
N SER A 167 8.79 -13.76 -17.43
CA SER A 167 9.63 -13.29 -18.53
C SER A 167 10.07 -11.84 -18.34
N VAL A 168 9.38 -11.10 -17.46
CA VAL A 168 9.67 -9.70 -17.14
C VAL A 168 9.84 -9.51 -15.64
N PHE A 169 10.94 -8.89 -15.22
CA PHE A 169 11.26 -8.55 -13.84
C PHE A 169 11.48 -7.05 -13.68
N ARG A 170 10.84 -6.43 -12.68
CA ARG A 170 11.21 -5.09 -12.20
C ARG A 170 11.39 -5.16 -10.69
N LEU A 171 12.61 -4.93 -10.21
CA LEU A 171 12.94 -5.01 -8.78
C LEU A 171 13.26 -3.61 -8.25
N LEU A 172 12.48 -3.16 -7.28
CA LEU A 172 12.68 -1.88 -6.60
C LEU A 172 13.16 -2.12 -5.18
N VAL A 173 14.39 -1.72 -4.87
CA VAL A 173 14.94 -1.60 -3.52
C VAL A 173 14.58 -2.85 -2.70
N CYS A 174 14.90 -4.06 -3.17
CA CYS A 174 14.48 -5.29 -2.50
C CYS A 174 15.46 -5.72 -1.38
N PRO A 175 15.02 -6.55 -0.42
CA PRO A 175 15.93 -7.17 0.55
C PRO A 175 17.05 -7.93 -0.17
N PRO A 176 18.33 -7.78 0.21
CA PRO A 176 19.44 -8.38 -0.52
C PRO A 176 19.34 -9.90 -0.68
N ARG A 177 18.88 -10.62 0.36
CA ARG A 177 18.68 -12.07 0.29
C ARG A 177 17.66 -12.47 -0.77
N LEU A 178 16.55 -11.75 -0.85
CA LEU A 178 15.54 -12.00 -1.88
C LEU A 178 16.09 -11.72 -3.27
N VAL A 179 16.86 -10.65 -3.44
CA VAL A 179 17.52 -10.37 -4.72
C VAL A 179 18.38 -11.54 -5.15
N ARG A 180 19.27 -12.03 -4.27
CA ARG A 180 20.15 -13.18 -4.55
C ARG A 180 19.38 -14.43 -4.96
N ASP A 181 18.27 -14.71 -4.28
CA ASP A 181 17.42 -15.86 -4.59
C ASP A 181 16.76 -15.76 -5.97
N LEU A 182 16.54 -14.54 -6.49
CA LEU A 182 15.90 -14.28 -7.77
C LEU A 182 16.88 -14.10 -8.93
N ILE A 183 18.17 -13.82 -8.67
CA ILE A 183 19.19 -13.59 -9.71
C ILE A 183 19.19 -14.67 -10.81
N PRO A 184 19.15 -15.98 -10.51
CA PRO A 184 19.22 -17.01 -11.55
C PRO A 184 18.08 -16.94 -12.58
N GLN A 185 16.92 -16.43 -12.18
CA GLN A 185 15.77 -16.21 -13.05
C GLN A 185 15.83 -14.85 -13.73
N VAL A 186 16.20 -13.81 -12.98
CA VAL A 186 16.33 -12.42 -13.47
C VAL A 186 17.26 -12.34 -14.67
N LEU A 187 18.46 -12.93 -14.58
CA LEU A 187 19.48 -12.85 -15.65
C LEU A 187 19.08 -13.56 -16.96
N LYS A 188 17.97 -14.30 -16.96
CA LYS A 188 17.43 -15.01 -18.13
C LYS A 188 16.19 -14.33 -18.72
N SER A 189 15.87 -13.13 -18.26
CA SER A 189 14.60 -12.44 -18.50
C SER A 189 14.81 -11.00 -18.96
N ASP A 190 13.75 -10.33 -19.42
CA ASP A 190 13.75 -8.86 -19.52
C ASP A 190 13.67 -8.29 -18.11
N TYR A 191 14.75 -7.64 -17.65
CA TYR A 191 14.82 -7.16 -16.29
C TYR A 191 15.28 -5.70 -16.19
N GLN A 192 14.83 -5.03 -15.12
CA GLN A 192 15.44 -3.80 -14.63
C GLN A 192 15.43 -3.82 -13.09
N MET A 193 16.53 -3.39 -12.48
CA MET A 193 16.70 -3.48 -11.03
C MET A 193 17.25 -2.19 -10.45
N ILE A 194 16.58 -1.68 -9.42
CA ILE A 194 17.08 -0.60 -8.58
C ILE A 194 17.47 -1.20 -7.23
N LEU A 195 18.76 -1.32 -6.93
CA LEU A 195 19.25 -1.95 -5.70
C LEU A 195 19.44 -0.94 -4.57
N SER A 196 19.16 -1.34 -3.33
CA SER A 196 19.44 -0.52 -2.15
C SER A 196 20.91 -0.67 -1.74
N ARG A 197 21.68 0.43 -1.75
CA ARG A 197 23.13 0.45 -1.45
C ARG A 197 23.95 -0.53 -2.33
N ARG A 198 25.29 -0.44 -2.27
CA ARG A 198 26.17 -1.45 -2.88
C ARG A 198 26.26 -2.62 -1.91
N ASP A 199 25.49 -3.68 -2.15
CA ASP A 199 25.77 -4.97 -1.51
C ASP A 199 27.04 -5.54 -2.16
N PRO A 200 28.13 -5.80 -1.41
CA PRO A 200 29.37 -6.35 -1.95
C PRO A 200 29.16 -7.65 -2.75
N LEU A 201 28.15 -8.43 -2.38
CA LEU A 201 27.81 -9.68 -3.07
C LEU A 201 27.06 -9.44 -4.38
N LEU A 202 26.49 -8.25 -4.59
CA LEU A 202 25.82 -7.82 -5.82
C LEU A 202 26.65 -6.78 -6.60
N GLU A 203 27.87 -6.44 -6.15
CA GLU A 203 28.75 -5.49 -6.86
C GLU A 203 29.09 -5.94 -8.27
N LYS A 204 29.09 -7.24 -8.54
CA LYS A 204 29.30 -7.78 -9.89
C LYS A 204 28.21 -7.35 -10.88
N LEU A 205 27.03 -6.98 -10.39
CA LEU A 205 25.93 -6.45 -11.18
C LEU A 205 26.06 -4.94 -11.46
N ALA A 206 27.02 -4.26 -10.84
CA ALA A 206 27.22 -2.81 -11.00
C ALA A 206 27.66 -2.40 -12.42
N GLU A 207 28.08 -3.34 -13.26
CA GLU A 207 28.46 -3.05 -14.64
C GLU A 207 27.31 -3.27 -15.62
N ASP A 208 26.20 -3.86 -15.15
CA ASP A 208 25.04 -4.15 -15.98
C ASP A 208 24.20 -2.86 -16.21
N PRO A 209 23.88 -2.51 -17.48
CA PRO A 209 23.11 -1.31 -17.80
C PRO A 209 21.67 -1.33 -17.28
N ASP A 210 21.12 -2.53 -17.05
CA ASP A 210 19.78 -2.78 -16.50
C ASP A 210 19.80 -2.92 -14.97
N VAL A 211 20.91 -2.55 -14.35
CA VAL A 211 21.06 -2.39 -12.91
C VAL A 211 21.41 -0.94 -12.58
N ARG A 212 20.62 -0.37 -11.68
CA ARG A 212 20.84 0.93 -11.07
C ARG A 212 20.98 0.76 -9.57
N PHE A 213 21.82 1.56 -8.96
CA PHE A 213 21.75 1.71 -7.51
C PHE A 213 20.73 2.80 -7.22
N GLY A 214 19.94 2.54 -6.17
CA GLY A 214 18.95 3.47 -5.66
C GLY A 214 19.53 4.87 -5.62
N SER A 215 18.72 5.84 -6.05
CA SER A 215 19.00 7.24 -5.75
C SER A 215 19.20 7.38 -4.25
N ASP A 216 19.70 8.55 -3.82
CA ASP A 216 19.70 8.95 -2.41
C ASP A 216 18.23 9.11 -1.91
N ALA A 217 17.31 8.21 -2.25
CA ALA A 217 15.90 8.22 -1.92
C ALA A 217 15.62 7.15 -0.85
N LYS A 218 15.21 7.58 0.35
CA LYS A 218 14.76 6.67 1.42
C LYS A 218 13.27 6.41 1.25
N ILE A 219 12.90 5.21 0.78
CA ILE A 219 11.51 4.75 0.72
C ILE A 219 11.23 3.90 1.95
N TYR A 220 10.30 4.32 2.79
CA TYR A 220 10.03 3.64 4.06
C TYR A 220 8.55 3.66 4.43
N MET A 221 8.17 2.72 5.29
CA MET A 221 6.87 2.67 5.95
C MET A 221 7.09 2.60 7.45
N VAL A 222 6.14 3.09 8.24
CA VAL A 222 6.16 2.89 9.70
C VAL A 222 5.29 1.68 10.05
N TYR A 223 5.81 0.74 10.83
CA TYR A 223 5.06 -0.43 11.31
C TYR A 223 5.20 -0.51 12.83
N GLY A 224 4.09 -0.33 13.55
CA GLY A 224 4.10 -0.36 15.02
C GLY A 224 4.95 0.75 15.65
N GLY A 225 5.08 1.91 14.99
CA GLY A 225 5.87 3.05 15.48
C GLY A 225 7.36 3.02 15.07
N GLU A 226 7.80 1.98 14.37
CA GLU A 226 9.19 1.85 13.92
C GLU A 226 9.29 1.87 12.39
N GLU A 227 10.32 2.53 11.86
CA GLU A 227 10.57 2.60 10.42
C GLU A 227 10.98 1.23 9.84
N CYS A 228 10.53 0.99 8.62
CA CYS A 228 10.81 -0.22 7.85
C CYS A 228 11.15 0.17 6.42
N ASN A 229 12.06 -0.56 5.81
CA ASN A 229 12.30 -0.41 4.39
C ASN A 229 11.13 -1.00 3.61
N VAL A 230 10.81 -0.37 2.48
CA VAL A 230 9.81 -0.86 1.54
C VAL A 230 10.37 -0.86 0.12
N GLY A 231 9.99 -1.89 -0.61
CA GLY A 231 10.45 -2.20 -1.95
C GLY A 231 9.43 -3.08 -2.64
N SER A 232 9.66 -3.38 -3.90
CA SER A 232 8.71 -4.16 -4.68
C SER A 232 9.36 -5.09 -5.69
N VAL A 233 8.68 -6.22 -5.92
CA VAL A 233 8.99 -7.18 -6.96
C VAL A 233 7.82 -7.19 -7.92
N ARG A 234 8.04 -6.81 -9.18
CA ARG A 234 7.06 -6.95 -10.25
C ARG A 234 7.48 -8.08 -11.17
N LEU A 235 6.58 -9.04 -11.36
CA LEU A 235 6.75 -10.21 -12.22
C LEU A 235 5.65 -10.18 -13.28
N ASN A 236 5.99 -9.87 -14.53
CA ASN A 236 5.00 -9.61 -15.58
C ASN A 236 3.98 -8.52 -15.15
N HIS A 237 2.71 -8.92 -14.93
CA HIS A 237 1.63 -8.05 -14.46
C HIS A 237 1.37 -8.14 -12.94
N GLU A 238 2.04 -9.05 -12.24
CA GLU A 238 1.90 -9.21 -10.79
C GLU A 238 2.86 -8.28 -10.04
N LEU A 239 2.36 -7.66 -8.97
CA LEU A 239 3.15 -6.76 -8.13
C LEU A 239 3.10 -7.19 -6.67
N PHE A 240 4.28 -7.35 -6.09
CA PHE A 240 4.49 -7.62 -4.68
C PHE A 240 5.16 -6.41 -4.03
N SER A 241 4.58 -5.89 -2.96
CA SER A 241 5.22 -5.00 -2.00
C SER A 241 5.84 -5.81 -0.88
N ILE A 242 7.04 -5.44 -0.46
CA ILE A 242 7.81 -6.16 0.54
C ILE A 242 8.28 -5.17 1.57
N MET A 243 8.06 -5.51 2.84
CA MET A 243 8.53 -4.73 3.98
C MET A 243 9.54 -5.54 4.79
N TRP A 244 10.66 -4.91 5.12
CA TRP A 244 11.71 -5.55 5.91
C TRP A 244 12.45 -4.56 6.81
N ARG A 245 13.04 -5.10 7.87
CA ARG A 245 14.03 -4.40 8.71
C ARG A 245 15.31 -5.21 8.66
N GLU A 246 16.43 -4.54 8.45
CA GLU A 246 17.74 -5.18 8.27
C GLU A 246 17.68 -6.24 7.15
N ASP A 247 17.69 -7.52 7.52
CA ASP A 247 17.59 -8.68 6.61
C ASP A 247 16.28 -9.48 6.78
N LYS A 248 15.37 -9.02 7.65
CA LYS A 248 14.15 -9.74 8.02
C LYS A 248 12.93 -9.14 7.34
N VAL A 249 12.39 -9.87 6.38
CA VAL A 249 11.05 -9.60 5.81
C VAL A 249 9.99 -9.91 6.84
N PHE A 250 8.99 -9.06 7.01
CA PHE A 250 7.88 -9.31 7.95
C PHE A 250 6.50 -9.09 7.32
N ASN A 251 6.44 -8.54 6.11
CA ASN A 251 5.20 -8.48 5.34
C ASN A 251 5.49 -8.57 3.84
N VAL A 252 4.70 -9.39 3.16
CA VAL A 252 4.64 -9.45 1.70
C VAL A 252 3.19 -9.24 1.31
N MET A 253 2.94 -8.29 0.41
CA MET A 253 1.60 -7.98 -0.06
C MET A 253 1.58 -8.03 -1.59
N LYS A 254 0.74 -8.88 -2.17
CA LYS A 254 0.45 -8.90 -3.60
C LYS A 254 -0.75 -8.02 -3.89
N TYR A 255 -0.60 -7.06 -4.78
CA TYR A 255 -1.75 -6.30 -5.29
C TYR A 255 -2.48 -7.15 -6.31
N GLU A 256 -3.77 -7.37 -6.08
CA GLU A 256 -4.63 -8.21 -6.94
C GLU A 256 -5.34 -7.36 -8.00
N ASN A 257 -5.53 -6.07 -7.70
CA ASN A 257 -6.09 -5.12 -8.64
C ASN A 257 -4.99 -4.49 -9.53
N LEU A 258 -5.14 -4.70 -10.85
CA LEU A 258 -4.21 -4.24 -11.89
C LEU A 258 -3.98 -2.73 -11.90
N ILE A 259 -4.91 -1.92 -11.39
CA ILE A 259 -4.76 -0.47 -11.38
C ILE A 259 -3.72 -0.02 -10.36
N PHE A 260 -3.69 -0.65 -9.19
CA PHE A 260 -2.63 -0.40 -8.22
C PHE A 260 -1.30 -0.93 -8.76
N ALA A 261 -1.29 -2.13 -9.36
CA ALA A 261 -0.10 -2.65 -10.03
C ALA A 261 0.46 -1.67 -11.09
N ASN A 262 -0.41 -1.05 -11.89
CA ASN A 262 -0.03 -0.05 -12.89
C ASN A 262 0.40 1.29 -12.28
N TYR A 263 -0.23 1.74 -11.18
CA TYR A 263 0.20 2.94 -10.46
C TYR A 263 1.64 2.77 -9.95
N PHE A 264 1.93 1.67 -9.28
CA PHE A 264 3.27 1.37 -8.79
C PHE A 264 4.25 1.06 -9.91
N GLY A 265 3.80 0.52 -11.04
CA GLY A 265 4.60 0.41 -12.26
C GLY A 265 5.12 1.76 -12.74
N ARG A 266 4.25 2.77 -12.82
CA ARG A 266 4.66 4.15 -13.18
C ARG A 266 5.60 4.77 -12.14
N ALA A 267 5.39 4.46 -10.86
CA ALA A 267 6.29 4.87 -9.80
C ALA A 267 7.69 4.25 -9.97
N PHE A 268 7.76 2.97 -10.38
CA PHE A 268 9.02 2.32 -10.75
C PHE A 268 9.70 3.02 -11.92
N ASP A 269 8.99 3.28 -13.02
CA ASP A 269 9.57 3.93 -14.22
C ASP A 269 10.14 5.32 -13.88
N THR A 270 9.45 6.04 -13.00
CA THR A 270 9.90 7.32 -12.46
C THR A 270 11.17 7.14 -11.63
N ALA A 271 11.17 6.21 -10.67
CA ALA A 271 12.34 5.89 -9.86
C ALA A 271 13.54 5.45 -10.71
N TRP A 272 13.29 4.64 -11.75
CA TRP A 272 14.27 4.21 -12.73
C TRP A 272 14.90 5.42 -13.38
N LYS A 273 14.11 6.29 -14.02
CA LYS A 273 14.59 7.51 -14.70
C LYS A 273 15.51 8.36 -13.83
N TYR A 274 15.21 8.51 -12.53
CA TYR A 274 15.96 9.37 -11.60
C TYR A 274 17.07 8.64 -10.81
N SER A 275 17.15 7.31 -10.90
CA SER A 275 18.22 6.55 -10.25
C SER A 275 19.53 6.64 -11.04
N LYS A 276 20.65 6.61 -10.29
CA LYS A 276 21.99 6.75 -10.87
C LYS A 276 22.41 5.44 -11.50
N LYS A 277 23.14 5.52 -12.62
CA LYS A 277 23.84 4.35 -13.16
C LYS A 277 24.85 3.87 -12.14
N ALA A 278 25.07 2.57 -12.12
CA ALA A 278 25.96 1.97 -11.14
C ALA A 278 27.43 2.43 -11.25
N LYS A 279 27.84 2.86 -12.45
CA LYS A 279 29.00 3.72 -12.70
C LYS A 279 28.52 5.01 -13.40
N GLY A 280 28.56 6.13 -12.67
CA GLY A 280 28.10 7.45 -13.11
C GLY A 280 27.89 8.41 -11.95
#